data_AF-A0A535YW26-F1
#
_entry.id   AF-A0A535YW26-F1
#
_cell.length_a   1.000
_cell.length_b   1.000
_cell.length_c   1.000
_cell.angle_alpha   90.00
_cell.angle_beta   90.00
_cell.angle_gamma   90.00
#
_symmetry.space_group_name_H-M   'P 1'
#
loop_
_entity.id
_entity.type
_entity.pdbx_description
1 polymer ?
#
loop_
_entity_poly.entity_id
_entity_poly.type
_entity_poly.pdbx_seq_one_letter_code
_entity_poly.pdbx_strand_id
1 'polypeptide(L)' 'MIAEVTGEVSRPILRGWSHAIAIVPAVVGMTVLLLAAPDNPGQRASFAVYGVALVLMFTVSTLYHRGPWSPRL' A
#
# COMPACT_ATOMS: atom_id res chain seq x y z
N MET A 1 26.96 -36.82 -0.38
CA MET A 1 26.72 -35.85 -1.46
C MET A 1 25.29 -35.36 -1.29
N ILE A 2 25.11 -34.16 -0.74
CA ILE A 2 23.77 -33.59 -0.47
C ILE A 2 23.38 -32.83 -1.74
N ALA A 3 22.23 -33.16 -2.32
CA ALA A 3 21.74 -32.51 -3.52
C ALA A 3 21.38 -31.06 -3.21
N GLU A 4 21.96 -30.13 -3.97
CA GLU A 4 21.61 -28.72 -3.91
C GLU A 4 20.21 -28.53 -4.51
N VAL A 5 19.26 -28.09 -3.69
CA VAL A 5 17.91 -27.75 -4.16
C VAL A 5 18.02 -26.41 -4.91
N THR A 6 18.27 -26.46 -6.22
CA THR A 6 18.25 -25.30 -7.11
C THR A 6 16.82 -24.91 -7.50
N GLY A 7 15.92 -24.81 -6.52
CA GLY A 7 14.58 -24.29 -6.74
C GLY A 7 14.66 -22.78 -6.93
N GLU A 8 14.51 -22.29 -8.15
CA GLU A 8 14.32 -20.85 -8.37
C GLU A 8 13.06 -20.40 -7.60
N VAL A 9 13.25 -19.66 -6.51
CA VAL A 9 12.13 -19.09 -5.75
C VAL A 9 11.49 -18.01 -6.62
N SER A 10 10.38 -18.37 -7.28
CA SER A 10 9.62 -17.44 -8.10
C SER A 10 9.20 -16.23 -7.27
N ARG A 11 9.37 -15.03 -7.83
CA ARG A 11 9.06 -13.79 -7.12
C ARG A 11 7.58 -13.74 -6.69
N PRO A 12 7.28 -13.50 -5.39
CA PRO A 12 5.90 -13.49 -4.91
C PRO A 12 5.06 -12.42 -5.62
N ILE A 13 3.97 -12.86 -6.26
CA ILE A 13 3.07 -11.97 -7.02
C ILE A 13 2.39 -10.94 -6.11
N LEU A 14 2.01 -11.33 -4.89
CA LEU A 14 1.22 -10.47 -4.01
C LEU A 14 1.99 -9.26 -3.47
N ARG A 15 3.32 -9.21 -3.63
CA ARG A 15 4.19 -8.16 -3.06
C ARG A 15 3.76 -6.74 -3.42
N GLY A 16 3.29 -6.52 -4.65
CA GLY A 16 2.76 -5.21 -5.08
C GLY A 16 1.26 -5.19 -5.32
N TRP A 17 0.66 -6.33 -5.67
CA TRP A 17 -0.75 -6.42 -5.98
C TRP A 17 -1.66 -6.26 -4.75
N SER A 18 -1.21 -6.71 -3.56
CA SER A 18 -1.97 -6.51 -2.33
C SER A 18 -2.18 -5.01 -2.03
N HIS A 19 -1.11 -4.22 -2.17
CA HIS A 19 -1.17 -2.78 -1.97
C HIS A 19 -1.99 -2.08 -3.06
N ALA A 20 -1.87 -2.51 -4.32
CA ALA A 20 -2.65 -1.94 -5.41
C ALA A 20 -4.16 -2.08 -5.16
N ILE A 21 -4.58 -3.26 -4.71
CA ILE A 21 -5.98 -3.53 -4.34
C ILE A 21 -6.38 -2.67 -3.13
N ALA A 22 -5.48 -2.46 -2.16
CA ALA A 22 -5.75 -1.68 -0.95
C ALA A 22 -5.92 -0.16 -1.20
N ILE A 23 -5.51 0.37 -2.36
CA ILE A 23 -5.75 1.79 -2.71
C ILE A 23 -7.26 2.09 -2.74
N VAL A 24 -8.08 1.19 -3.31
CA VAL A 24 -9.53 1.39 -3.43
C VAL A 24 -10.23 1.54 -2.07
N PRO A 25 -10.12 0.59 -1.13
CA PRO A 25 -10.72 0.74 0.19
C PRO A 25 -10.09 1.89 0.99
N ALA A 26 -8.82 2.25 0.76
CA ALA A 26 -8.22 3.42 1.40
C ALA A 26 -8.90 4.73 0.96
N VAL A 27 -9.14 4.90 -0.35
CA VAL A 27 -9.88 6.06 -0.88
C VAL A 27 -11.32 6.07 -0.35
N VAL A 28 -12.01 4.93 -0.42
CA VAL A 28 -13.39 4.80 0.10
C VAL A 28 -13.45 5.13 1.59
N GLY A 29 -12.54 4.58 2.39
CA GLY A 29 -12.46 4.83 3.83
C GLY A 29 -12.20 6.29 4.17
N MET A 30 -11.26 6.93 3.44
CA MET A 30 -11.01 8.38 3.56
C MET A 30 -12.29 9.19 3.27
N THR A 31 -12.98 8.90 2.17
CA THR A 31 -14.23 9.58 1.80
C THR A 31 -15.31 9.39 2.87
N VAL A 32 -15.51 8.17 3.36
CA VAL A 32 -16.48 7.87 4.42
C VAL A 32 -16.16 8.63 5.70
N LEU A 33 -14.89 8.65 6.14
CA LEU A 33 -14.48 9.39 7.33
C LEU A 33 -14.72 10.90 7.19
N LEU A 34 -14.44 11.48 6.02
CA LEU A 34 -14.68 12.90 5.77
C LEU A 34 -16.17 13.26 5.70
N LEU A 35 -17.00 12.38 5.14
CA LEU A 35 -18.45 12.57 5.11
C LEU A 35 -19.10 12.41 6.48
N ALA A 36 -18.58 11.50 7.31
CA ALA A 36 -19.03 11.29 8.69
C ALA A 36 -18.42 12.28 9.68
N ALA A 37 -17.52 13.16 9.24
CA ALA A 37 -16.81 14.06 10.12
C ALA A 37 -17.77 15.11 10.74
N PRO A 38 -17.79 15.27 12.06
CA PRO A 38 -18.51 16.34 12.73
C PRO A 38 -18.05 17.73 12.28
N ASP A 39 -18.79 18.78 12.68
CA ASP A 39 -18.38 20.18 12.50
C ASP A 39 -17.28 20.60 13.48
N ASN A 40 -16.24 19.77 13.56
CA ASN A 40 -15.00 20.05 14.24
C ASN A 40 -13.87 20.08 13.19
N PRO A 41 -13.26 21.25 12.93
CA PRO A 41 -12.24 21.38 11.90
C PRO A 41 -10.99 20.56 12.18
N GLY A 42 -10.62 20.38 13.47
CA GLY A 42 -9.49 19.56 13.86
C GLY A 42 -9.71 18.08 13.55
N GLN A 43 -10.92 17.57 13.80
CA GLN A 43 -11.25 16.18 13.47
C GLN A 43 -11.28 15.93 11.96
N ARG A 44 -11.87 16.85 11.19
CA ARG A 44 -11.85 16.82 9.71
C ARG A 44 -10.43 16.80 9.17
N ALA A 45 -9.55 17.65 9.70
CA ALA A 45 -8.14 17.69 9.31
C ALA A 45 -7.42 16.36 9.62
N SER A 46 -7.64 15.80 10.82
CA SER A 46 -7.05 14.50 11.19
C SER A 46 -7.48 13.37 10.26
N PHE A 47 -8.77 13.31 9.89
CA PHE A 47 -9.27 12.32 8.93
C PHE A 47 -8.69 12.52 7.53
N ALA A 48 -8.56 13.76 7.08
CA ALA A 48 -7.94 14.08 5.79
C ALA A 48 -6.47 13.63 5.76
N VAL A 49 -5.70 13.97 6.79
CA VAL A 49 -4.28 13.61 6.90
C VAL A 49 -4.12 12.09 6.93
N TYR A 50 -4.90 11.39 7.75
CA TYR A 50 -4.87 9.92 7.83
C TYR A 50 -5.19 9.26 6.48
N GLY A 51 -6.28 9.68 5.84
CA GLY A 51 -6.72 9.12 4.56
C GLY A 51 -5.73 9.37 3.42
N VAL A 52 -5.23 10.60 3.30
CA VAL A 52 -4.21 10.96 2.30
C VAL A 52 -2.93 10.16 2.53
N ALA A 53 -2.47 10.03 3.78
CA ALA A 53 -1.29 9.26 4.11
C ALA A 53 -1.45 7.77 3.73
N LEU A 54 -2.61 7.16 4.01
CA LEU A 54 -2.88 5.78 3.60
C LEU A 54 -2.87 5.59 2.08
N VAL A 55 -3.54 6.47 1.33
CA VAL A 55 -3.58 6.40 -0.13
C VAL A 55 -2.17 6.55 -0.71
N LEU A 56 -1.38 7.52 -0.21
CA LEU A 56 0.00 7.72 -0.63
C LEU A 56 0.88 6.52 -0.30
N MET A 57 0.79 5.98 0.92
CA MET A 57 1.55 4.80 1.34
C MET A 57 1.28 3.61 0.42
N PHE A 58 0.01 3.28 0.15
CA PHE A 58 -0.33 2.17 -0.74
C PHE A 58 0.09 2.41 -2.19
N THR A 59 0.00 3.65 -2.67
CA THR A 59 0.43 4.02 -4.02
C THR A 59 1.94 3.86 -4.18
N VAL A 60 2.73 4.47 -3.30
CA VAL A 60 4.20 4.36 -3.32
C VAL A 60 4.63 2.90 -3.14
N SER A 61 4.00 2.17 -2.22
CA SER A 61 4.28 0.74 -2.00
C SER A 61 4.00 -0.10 -3.26
N THR A 62 2.89 0.15 -3.95
CA THR A 62 2.55 -0.52 -5.21
C THR A 62 3.64 -0.30 -6.25
N LEU A 63 4.06 0.95 -6.46
CA LEU A 63 5.11 1.30 -7.41
C LEU A 63 6.45 0.65 -7.03
N TYR A 64 6.80 0.70 -5.75
CA TYR A 64 8.05 0.14 -5.23
C TYR A 64 8.10 -1.38 -5.40
N HIS A 65 7.05 -2.11 -5.03
CA HIS A 65 7.08 -3.58 -5.04
C HIS A 65 6.86 -4.23 -6.40
N ARG A 66 6.31 -3.51 -7.39
CA ARG A 66 6.13 -3.99 -8.77
C ARG A 66 7.45 -3.98 -9.57
N GLY A 67 8.36 -3.04 -9.32
CA GLY A 67 9.62 -2.93 -10.06
C GLY A 67 10.62 -4.07 -9.77
N PRO A 68 11.32 -4.65 -10.78
CA PRO A 68 12.44 -5.58 -10.59
C PRO A 68 13.70 -4.83 -10.22
N TRP A 69 13.72 -4.33 -8.98
CA TRP A 69 14.95 -3.81 -8.38
C TRP A 69 15.91 -4.97 -8.16
N SER A 70 17.00 -5.00 -8.91
CA SER A 70 18.16 -5.81 -8.55
C SER A 70 18.87 -5.16 -7.37
N PRO A 71 19.51 -5.94 -6.48
CA PRO A 71 20.48 -5.37 -5.56
C PRO A 71 21.48 -4.58 -6.39
N ARG A 72 21.55 -3.27 -6.19
CA ARG A 72 22.65 -2.47 -6.73
C ARG A 72 23.76 -2.60 -5.69
N LEU A 73 24.88 -3.17 -6.13
CA LEU A 73 26.16 -3.06 -5.41
C LEU A 73 26.62 -1.60 -5.43
#